data_AF-A0A4U7EEY1-F1
#
_entry.id   AF-A0A4U7EEY1-F1
#
_cell.length_a   1.000
_cell.length_b   1.000
_cell.length_c   1.000
_cell.angle_alpha   90.00
_cell.angle_beta   90.00
_cell.angle_gamma   90.00
#
_symmetry.space_group_name_H-M   'P 1'
#
loop_
_entity.id
_entity.type
_entity.pdbx_description
1 polymer ?
#
loop_
_entity_poly.entity_id
_entity_poly.type
_entity_poly.pdbx_seq_one_letter_code
_entity_poly.pdbx_strand_id
1 'polypeptide(L)'
;MDISDYRDAVAANRRAHGFEAVEAGTDAFERLWAARETDDTLGDVAVLATLVGADESETDGVDAETLVGVAASFREVLADRIDPRPGRADGGEAPTPIGYVTFAVPDPDASLLDAMSGFTVAKRRTNVFPLVYDTRAERLHRHEVPRLKGRGIYRRQADDAERLYDV
;
A
#
# COMPACT_ATOMS: atom_id res chain seq x y z
N MET A 1 -11.32 0.59 16.84
CA MET A 1 -9.96 0.23 17.31
C MET A 1 -9.09 1.48 17.36
N ASP A 2 -8.21 1.65 18.35
CA ASP A 2 -7.27 2.78 18.32
C ASP A 2 -6.12 2.54 17.32
N ILE A 3 -5.37 3.58 16.97
CA ILE A 3 -4.34 3.50 15.93
C ILE A 3 -3.19 2.58 16.37
N SER A 4 -2.89 2.52 17.66
CA SER A 4 -1.80 1.70 18.19
C SER A 4 -2.14 0.21 18.13
N ASP A 5 -3.34 -0.16 18.55
CA ASP A 5 -3.88 -1.52 18.43
C ASP A 5 -3.92 -1.97 16.96
N TYR A 6 -4.38 -1.09 16.06
CA TYR A 6 -4.41 -1.40 14.63
C TYR A 6 -3.00 -1.61 14.06
N ARG A 7 -2.03 -0.79 14.46
CA ARG A 7 -0.61 -0.96 14.07
C ARG A 7 -0.08 -2.32 14.51
N ASP A 8 -0.38 -2.75 15.73
CA ASP A 8 0.05 -4.05 16.25
C ASP A 8 -0.63 -5.21 15.53
N ALA A 9 -1.93 -5.09 15.23
CA ALA A 9 -2.67 -6.07 14.46
C ALA A 9 -2.10 -6.24 13.05
N VAL A 10 -1.84 -5.15 12.33
CA VAL A 10 -1.17 -5.17 11.00
C VAL A 10 0.24 -5.78 11.11
N ALA A 11 1.00 -5.43 12.15
CA ALA A 11 2.34 -5.98 12.36
C ALA A 11 2.35 -7.49 12.66
N ALA A 12 1.29 -8.02 13.27
CA ALA A 12 1.10 -9.46 13.41
C ALA A 12 0.69 -10.10 12.08
N ASN A 13 -0.28 -9.50 11.38
CA ASN A 13 -0.86 -10.05 10.17
C ASN A 13 0.16 -10.15 9.01
N ARG A 14 0.98 -9.11 8.83
CA ARG A 14 2.06 -9.12 7.83
C ARG A 14 3.01 -10.33 8.00
N ARG A 15 3.30 -10.75 9.24
CA ARG A 15 4.21 -11.87 9.51
C ARG A 15 3.55 -13.20 9.13
N ALA A 16 2.24 -13.33 9.36
CA ALA A 16 1.48 -14.51 8.95
C ALA A 16 1.39 -14.65 7.42
N HIS A 17 1.42 -13.52 6.70
CA HIS A 17 1.26 -13.47 5.24
C HIS A 17 2.58 -13.29 4.46
N GLY A 18 3.74 -13.51 5.08
CA GLY A 18 5.03 -13.53 4.38
C GLY A 18 5.61 -12.16 4.02
N PHE A 19 5.13 -11.09 4.64
CA PHE A 19 5.66 -9.73 4.49
C PHE A 19 6.80 -9.48 5.47
N GLU A 20 8.01 -9.42 4.94
CA GLU A 20 9.23 -9.19 5.71
C GLU A 20 9.42 -7.71 6.00
N ALA A 21 9.98 -7.37 7.17
CA ALA A 21 10.32 -5.99 7.47
C ALA A 21 11.48 -5.54 6.57
N VAL A 22 11.36 -4.37 5.96
CA VAL A 22 12.46 -3.79 5.18
C VAL A 22 13.23 -2.85 6.09
N GLU A 23 14.53 -3.10 6.27
CA GLU A 23 15.36 -2.22 7.09
C GLU A 23 15.34 -0.79 6.55
N ALA A 24 15.38 0.17 7.47
CA ALA A 24 15.23 1.59 7.19
C ALA A 24 16.47 2.12 6.46
N GLY A 25 16.40 2.18 5.12
CA GLY A 25 17.35 2.92 4.30
C GLY A 25 16.89 4.34 3.96
N THR A 26 15.68 4.76 4.35
CA THR A 26 15.06 6.03 3.95
C THR A 26 14.21 6.61 5.08
N ASP A 27 14.51 7.82 5.54
CA ASP A 27 13.85 8.51 6.66
C ASP A 27 12.36 8.85 6.44
N ALA A 28 11.79 8.59 5.24
CA ALA A 28 10.44 9.00 4.89
C ALA A 28 9.31 8.07 5.37
N PHE A 29 9.61 6.80 5.66
CA PHE A 29 8.61 5.81 6.12
C PHE A 29 9.20 4.92 7.20
N GLU A 30 8.67 5.01 8.41
CA GLU A 30 9.19 4.27 9.58
C GLU A 30 9.00 2.75 9.47
N ARG A 31 7.95 2.29 8.79
CA ARG A 31 7.55 0.88 8.75
C ARG A 31 7.25 0.46 7.33
N LEU A 32 8.24 -0.18 6.70
CA LEU A 32 8.12 -0.77 5.37
C LEU A 32 8.12 -2.28 5.45
N TRP A 33 7.28 -2.90 4.62
CA TRP A 33 7.20 -4.35 4.50
C TRP A 33 7.22 -4.77 3.05
N ALA A 34 7.91 -5.86 2.73
CA ALA A 34 8.03 -6.35 1.37
C ALA A 34 7.68 -7.83 1.26
N ALA A 35 7.12 -8.18 0.10
CA ALA A 35 6.88 -9.57 -0.30
C ALA A 35 7.23 -9.74 -1.78
N ARG A 36 7.59 -10.96 -2.17
CA ARG A 36 7.76 -11.37 -3.57
C ARG A 36 7.03 -12.66 -3.80
N GLU A 37 6.24 -12.71 -4.86
CA GLU A 37 5.48 -13.90 -5.22
C GLU A 37 5.21 -13.92 -6.72
N THR A 38 4.77 -15.07 -7.22
CA THR A 38 4.31 -15.21 -8.61
C THR A 38 2.79 -15.23 -8.61
N ASP A 39 2.20 -14.32 -9.36
CA ASP A 39 0.77 -14.18 -9.56
C ASP A 39 0.37 -14.78 -10.92
N ASP A 40 -0.67 -15.60 -10.94
CA ASP A 40 -1.14 -16.28 -12.17
C ASP A 40 -1.53 -15.31 -13.30
N THR A 41 -1.84 -14.06 -12.96
CA THR A 41 -2.32 -13.04 -13.90
C THR A 41 -1.30 -11.94 -14.17
N LEU A 42 -0.41 -11.66 -13.21
CA LEU A 42 0.57 -10.57 -13.29
C LEU A 42 2.03 -11.05 -13.46
N GLY A 43 2.27 -12.37 -13.34
CA GLY A 43 3.61 -12.94 -13.33
C GLY A 43 4.33 -12.69 -12.00
N ASP A 44 5.66 -12.59 -12.03
CA ASP A 44 6.42 -12.22 -10.84
C ASP A 44 6.01 -10.81 -10.37
N VAL A 45 5.64 -10.69 -9.10
CA VAL A 45 5.31 -9.43 -8.45
C VAL A 45 6.25 -9.16 -7.28
N ALA A 46 6.49 -7.88 -7.03
CA ALA A 46 7.20 -7.44 -5.84
C ALA A 46 6.38 -6.35 -5.18
N VAL A 47 5.98 -6.59 -3.93
CA VAL A 47 5.11 -5.73 -3.15
C VAL A 47 5.94 -4.96 -2.14
N LEU A 48 5.65 -3.67 -2.00
CA LEU A 48 6.09 -2.84 -0.89
C LEU A 48 4.85 -2.24 -0.20
N ALA A 49 4.79 -2.34 1.11
CA ALA A 49 3.64 -1.96 1.91
C ALA A 49 4.06 -1.09 3.09
N THR A 50 3.22 -0.13 3.47
CA THR A 50 3.43 0.75 4.63
C THR A 50 2.11 1.13 5.29
N LEU A 51 2.18 1.38 6.59
CA LEU A 51 1.09 1.97 7.38
C LEU A 51 1.54 3.33 7.89
N VAL A 52 0.82 4.36 7.44
CA VAL A 52 0.94 5.73 7.92
C VAL A 52 -0.17 5.93 8.93
N GLY A 53 0.20 6.11 10.20
CA GLY A 53 -0.75 6.62 11.18
C GLY A 53 -0.45 8.08 11.42
N ALA A 54 -1.47 8.95 11.43
CA ALA A 54 -1.37 10.19 12.17
C ALA A 54 -1.06 9.79 13.61
N ASP A 55 0.00 10.33 14.20
CA ASP A 55 0.16 10.21 15.64
C ASP A 55 -1.09 10.85 16.28
N GLU A 56 -1.62 10.31 17.38
CA GLU A 56 -2.81 10.89 18.03
C GLU A 56 -2.56 12.35 18.47
N SER A 57 -1.30 12.76 18.50
CA SER A 57 -0.83 14.13 18.75
C SER A 57 -0.80 15.06 17.52
N GLU A 58 -0.94 14.55 16.30
CA GLU A 58 -1.05 15.39 15.09
C GLU A 58 -2.50 15.84 14.92
N THR A 59 -2.79 16.98 15.53
CA THR A 59 -4.11 17.60 15.70
C THR A 59 -4.96 17.75 14.43
N ASP A 60 -4.36 17.63 13.23
CA ASP A 60 -5.04 17.88 11.95
C ASP A 60 -5.41 16.63 11.15
N GLY A 61 -5.12 15.41 11.63
CA GLY A 61 -5.46 14.18 10.92
C GLY A 61 -4.81 14.10 9.52
N VAL A 62 -5.25 13.15 8.68
CA VAL A 62 -4.78 13.04 7.28
C VAL A 62 -5.85 13.61 6.36
N ASP A 63 -5.51 14.67 5.63
CA ASP A 63 -6.37 15.25 4.60
C ASP A 63 -6.07 14.70 3.19
N ALA A 64 -6.90 15.10 2.22
CA ALA A 64 -6.79 14.69 0.84
C ALA A 64 -5.45 15.07 0.18
N GLU A 65 -4.91 16.25 0.50
CA GLU A 65 -3.63 16.72 -0.04
C GLU A 65 -2.47 15.89 0.49
N THR A 66 -2.46 15.63 1.81
CA THR A 66 -1.49 14.80 2.50
C THR A 66 -1.50 13.38 1.94
N LEU A 67 -2.68 12.78 1.76
CA LEU A 67 -2.81 11.44 1.17
C LEU A 67 -2.15 11.38 -0.21
N VAL A 68 -2.46 12.34 -1.09
CA VAL A 68 -1.91 12.38 -2.46
C VAL A 68 -0.40 12.60 -2.44
N GLY A 69 0.08 13.51 -1.59
CA GLY A 69 1.51 13.80 -1.43
C GLY A 69 2.29 12.59 -0.94
N VAL A 70 1.81 11.93 0.12
CA VAL A 70 2.44 10.74 0.69
C VAL A 70 2.41 9.56 -0.29
N ALA A 71 1.29 9.33 -0.99
CA ALA A 71 1.21 8.28 -2.00
C ALA A 71 2.12 8.55 -3.21
N ALA A 72 2.31 9.82 -3.59
CA ALA A 72 3.27 10.19 -4.61
C ALA A 72 4.72 9.97 -4.16
N SER A 73 5.06 10.34 -2.92
CA SER A 73 6.39 10.08 -2.34
C SER A 73 6.68 8.58 -2.21
N PHE A 74 5.69 7.81 -1.77
CA PHE A 74 5.81 6.35 -1.66
C PHE A 74 6.09 5.68 -3.00
N ARG A 75 5.57 6.23 -4.10
CA ARG A 75 5.87 5.75 -5.45
C ARG A 75 7.36 5.83 -5.79
N GLU A 76 8.01 6.93 -5.42
CA GLU A 76 9.46 7.08 -5.68
C GLU A 76 10.24 6.08 -4.83
N VAL A 77 9.84 5.86 -3.57
CA VAL A 77 10.43 4.80 -2.72
C VAL A 77 10.23 3.40 -3.32
N LEU A 78 9.03 3.11 -3.84
CA LEU A 78 8.74 1.85 -4.53
C LEU A 78 9.65 1.66 -5.76
N ALA A 79 9.83 2.71 -6.56
CA ALA A 79 10.69 2.67 -7.75
C ALA A 79 12.17 2.48 -7.39
N ASP A 80 12.64 3.10 -6.30
CA ASP A 80 14.02 3.00 -5.84
C ASP A 80 14.32 1.63 -5.22
N ARG A 81 13.39 1.08 -4.44
CA ARG A 81 13.61 -0.20 -3.72
C ARG A 81 13.31 -1.43 -4.57
N ILE A 82 12.36 -1.32 -5.49
CA ILE A 82 12.04 -2.41 -6.41
C ILE A 82 12.64 -2.04 -7.76
N ASP A 83 13.91 -2.44 -7.93
CA ASP A 83 14.62 -2.27 -9.18
C ASP A 83 13.85 -2.96 -10.32
N PRO A 84 13.42 -2.23 -11.38
CA PRO A 84 12.85 -2.83 -12.58
C PRO A 84 13.88 -3.56 -13.45
N ARG A 85 15.14 -3.68 -13.01
CA ARG A 85 16.22 -4.42 -13.67
C ARG A 85 17.19 -5.09 -12.69
N PRO A 86 16.82 -6.18 -12.00
CA PRO A 86 17.80 -7.24 -11.93
C PRO A 86 17.85 -7.81 -13.35
N GLY A 87 18.92 -7.51 -14.09
CA GLY A 87 19.39 -8.48 -15.06
C GLY A 87 19.71 -9.73 -14.27
N ARG A 88 18.69 -10.56 -13.99
CA ARG A 88 18.85 -11.96 -13.59
C ARG A 88 19.88 -12.52 -14.58
N ALA A 89 20.94 -13.17 -14.11
CA ALA A 89 21.97 -13.73 -14.99
C ALA A 89 21.37 -14.70 -16.05
N ASP A 90 20.14 -15.14 -15.77
CA ASP A 90 19.23 -16.02 -16.47
C ASP A 90 18.20 -15.30 -17.40
N GLY A 91 18.21 -13.95 -17.47
CA GLY A 91 17.43 -13.18 -18.45
C GLY A 91 15.92 -13.07 -18.20
N GLY A 92 15.45 -13.35 -16.98
CA GLY A 92 14.03 -13.28 -16.59
C GLY A 92 13.45 -11.86 -16.61
N GLU A 93 12.12 -11.76 -16.78
CA GLU A 93 11.40 -10.49 -16.76
C GLU A 93 11.41 -9.85 -15.37
N ALA A 94 11.48 -8.52 -15.30
CA ALA A 94 11.47 -7.81 -14.03
C ALA A 94 10.09 -7.89 -13.37
N PRO A 95 10.01 -8.10 -12.04
CA PRO A 95 8.74 -8.24 -11.36
C PRO A 95 7.89 -6.97 -11.49
N THR A 96 6.58 -7.12 -11.49
CA THR A 96 5.62 -6.01 -11.44
C THR A 96 5.67 -5.36 -10.05
N PRO A 97 6.07 -4.08 -9.93
CA PRO A 97 6.11 -3.39 -8.65
C PRO A 97 4.70 -2.93 -8.23
N ILE A 98 4.30 -3.30 -7.02
CA ILE A 98 3.02 -2.94 -6.41
C ILE A 98 3.28 -2.31 -5.04
N GLY A 99 2.62 -1.18 -4.78
CA GLY A 99 2.75 -0.41 -3.56
C GLY A 99 1.42 -0.25 -2.83
N TYR A 100 1.40 -0.50 -1.52
CA TYR A 100 0.25 -0.23 -0.66
C TYR A 100 0.63 0.78 0.42
N VAL A 101 -0.08 1.90 0.48
CA VAL A 101 0.09 2.94 1.51
C VAL A 101 -1.24 3.12 2.23
N THR A 102 -1.29 2.65 3.48
CA THR A 102 -2.52 2.68 4.28
C THR A 102 -2.48 3.85 5.24
N PHE A 103 -3.56 4.64 5.28
CA PHE A 103 -3.77 5.73 6.23
C PHE A 103 -4.82 5.30 7.25
N ALA A 104 -4.45 5.23 8.53
CA ALA A 104 -5.40 4.97 9.61
C ALA A 104 -5.95 6.29 10.13
N VAL A 105 -7.26 6.52 9.97
CA VAL A 105 -7.94 7.75 10.39
C VAL A 105 -9.31 7.45 10.99
N PRO A 106 -9.77 8.20 12.00
CA PRO A 106 -11.14 8.10 12.47
C PRO A 106 -12.09 8.88 11.56
N ASP A 107 -13.20 8.26 11.13
CA ASP A 107 -14.31 8.94 10.41
C ASP A 107 -13.85 9.73 9.16
N PRO A 108 -13.25 9.06 8.16
CA PRO A 108 -12.74 9.70 6.96
C PRO A 108 -13.86 10.40 6.17
N ASP A 109 -13.65 11.67 5.84
CA ASP A 109 -14.61 12.41 5.04
C ASP A 109 -14.63 11.98 3.56
N ALA A 110 -15.66 12.42 2.85
CA ALA A 110 -15.82 12.09 1.43
C ALA A 110 -14.66 12.61 0.57
N SER A 111 -14.05 13.75 0.92
CA SER A 111 -12.94 14.31 0.16
C SER A 111 -11.69 13.45 0.25
N LEU A 112 -11.40 12.86 1.42
CA LEU A 112 -10.31 11.91 1.59
C LEU A 112 -10.55 10.62 0.80
N LEU A 113 -11.77 10.07 0.84
CA LEU A 113 -12.13 8.86 0.09
C LEU A 113 -12.13 9.09 -1.43
N ASP A 114 -12.56 10.27 -1.87
CA ASP A 114 -12.50 10.70 -3.27
C ASP A 114 -11.04 10.87 -3.74
N ALA A 115 -10.17 11.44 -2.90
CA ALA A 115 -8.75 11.55 -3.19
C ALA A 115 -8.06 10.19 -3.29
N MET A 116 -8.38 9.27 -2.37
CA MET A 116 -7.92 7.88 -2.43
C MET A 116 -8.34 7.23 -3.75
N SER A 117 -9.64 7.21 -4.06
CA SER A 117 -10.16 6.53 -5.26
C SER A 117 -9.73 7.21 -6.57
N GLY A 118 -9.54 8.53 -6.57
CA GLY A 118 -9.11 9.34 -7.72
C GLY A 118 -7.61 9.37 -7.95
N PHE A 119 -6.80 8.84 -7.03
CA PHE A 119 -5.35 8.80 -7.19
C PHE A 119 -4.94 8.01 -8.44
N THR A 120 -4.00 8.55 -9.22
CA THR A 120 -3.49 7.85 -10.39
C THR A 120 -2.60 6.69 -9.95
N VAL A 121 -3.12 5.46 -9.96
CA VAL A 121 -2.41 4.27 -9.48
C VAL A 121 -1.12 4.00 -10.26
N ALA A 122 -1.21 3.99 -11.59
CA ALA A 122 -0.13 3.55 -12.47
C ALA A 122 0.70 4.72 -13.01
N LYS A 123 2.01 4.74 -12.72
CA LYS A 123 2.96 5.72 -13.28
C LYS A 123 4.35 5.08 -13.41
N ARG A 124 4.99 5.24 -14.58
CA ARG A 124 6.37 4.75 -14.84
C ARG A 124 6.60 3.28 -14.41
N ARG A 125 5.66 2.38 -14.77
CA ARG A 125 5.65 0.93 -14.43
C ARG A 125 5.37 0.58 -12.95
N THR A 126 5.24 1.56 -12.06
CA THR A 126 4.83 1.35 -10.68
C THR A 126 3.33 1.47 -10.51
N ASN A 127 2.77 0.70 -9.58
CA ASN A 127 1.35 0.70 -9.25
C ASN A 127 1.21 0.94 -7.75
N VAL A 128 0.79 2.14 -7.36
CA VAL A 128 0.61 2.51 -5.94
C VAL A 128 -0.86 2.70 -5.64
N PHE A 129 -1.34 2.03 -4.61
CA PHE A 129 -2.71 2.12 -4.13
C PHE A 129 -2.72 2.72 -2.72
N PRO A 130 -3.20 3.97 -2.56
CA PRO A 130 -3.59 4.46 -1.25
C PRO A 130 -4.80 3.67 -0.75
N LEU A 131 -4.79 3.34 0.54
CA LEU A 131 -5.86 2.68 1.28
C LEU A 131 -6.19 3.53 2.50
N VAL A 132 -7.45 3.56 2.92
CA VAL A 132 -7.87 4.30 4.12
C VAL A 132 -8.54 3.33 5.08
N TYR A 133 -8.00 3.16 6.28
CA TYR A 133 -8.64 2.39 7.32
C TYR A 133 -9.39 3.34 8.25
N ASP A 134 -10.72 3.24 8.26
CA ASP A 134 -11.57 3.93 9.21
C ASP A 134 -11.48 3.23 10.57
N THR A 135 -10.75 3.84 11.50
CA THR A 135 -10.53 3.28 12.85
C THR A 135 -11.80 3.27 13.71
N ARG A 136 -12.78 4.13 13.37
CA ARG A 136 -14.05 4.25 14.08
C ARG A 136 -15.05 3.23 13.59
N ALA A 137 -15.16 3.04 12.28
CA ALA A 137 -16.03 2.02 11.69
C ALA A 137 -15.37 0.64 11.57
N GLU A 138 -14.07 0.54 11.85
CA GLU A 138 -13.24 -0.67 11.67
C GLU A 138 -13.38 -1.21 10.26
N ARG A 139 -13.13 -0.34 9.27
CA ARG A 139 -13.39 -0.62 7.87
C ARG A 139 -12.25 -0.16 6.97
N LEU A 140 -11.76 -1.07 6.14
CA LEU A 140 -10.81 -0.74 5.09
C LEU A 140 -11.51 -0.24 3.81
N HIS A 141 -11.16 0.98 3.40
CA HIS A 141 -11.49 1.58 2.12
C HIS A 141 -10.34 1.35 1.13
N ARG A 142 -10.71 0.95 -0.08
CA ARG A 142 -9.78 0.58 -1.17
C ARG A 142 -10.34 0.97 -2.52
N HIS A 143 -9.50 0.94 -3.56
CA HIS A 143 -9.98 1.11 -4.93
C HIS A 143 -10.95 -0.02 -5.32
N GLU A 144 -12.03 0.33 -6.02
CA GLU A 144 -12.94 -0.68 -6.55
C GLU A 144 -12.30 -1.43 -7.72
N VAL A 145 -12.60 -2.73 -7.83
CA VAL A 145 -12.18 -3.54 -8.97
C VAL A 145 -12.97 -3.14 -10.22
N PRO A 146 -12.33 -2.59 -11.28
CA PRO A 146 -13.04 -2.16 -12.46
C PRO A 146 -13.75 -3.32 -13.16
N ARG A 147 -14.92 -3.03 -13.76
CA ARG A 147 -15.71 -4.03 -14.50
C ARG A 147 -15.09 -4.45 -15.84
N LEU A 148 -14.07 -3.76 -16.37
CA LEU A 148 -13.47 -4.02 -17.70
C LEU A 148 -11.98 -4.45 -17.61
N LYS A 149 -11.24 -4.50 -18.74
CA LYS A 149 -9.82 -4.92 -18.81
C LYS A 149 -8.96 -4.18 -17.76
N GLY A 150 -7.95 -4.87 -17.22
CA GLY A 150 -7.09 -4.36 -16.13
C GLY A 150 -7.39 -4.92 -14.74
N ARG A 151 -8.29 -5.92 -14.62
CA ARG A 151 -8.76 -6.47 -13.33
C ARG A 151 -7.68 -7.14 -12.48
N GLY A 152 -6.65 -7.74 -13.09
CA GLY A 152 -5.65 -8.55 -12.38
C GLY A 152 -5.03 -7.75 -11.23
N ILE A 153 -4.59 -6.52 -11.53
CA ILE A 153 -3.93 -5.69 -10.52
C ILE A 153 -4.87 -5.16 -9.43
N TYR A 154 -6.12 -4.85 -9.78
CA TYR A 154 -7.11 -4.40 -8.78
C TYR A 154 -7.64 -5.56 -7.92
N ARG A 155 -7.78 -6.77 -8.48
CA ARG A 155 -8.09 -7.97 -7.69
C ARG A 155 -6.94 -8.29 -6.75
N ARG A 156 -5.72 -8.25 -7.27
CA ARG A 156 -4.53 -8.43 -6.46
C ARG A 156 -4.44 -7.42 -5.32
N GLN A 157 -4.72 -6.15 -5.62
CA GLN A 157 -4.85 -5.11 -4.59
C GLN A 157 -5.92 -5.47 -3.55
N ALA A 158 -7.09 -5.94 -3.97
CA ALA A 158 -8.13 -6.34 -3.05
C ALA A 158 -7.64 -7.44 -2.11
N ASP A 159 -7.04 -8.50 -2.66
CA ASP A 159 -6.55 -9.66 -1.90
C ASP A 159 -5.43 -9.27 -0.92
N ASP A 160 -4.43 -8.49 -1.38
CA ASP A 160 -3.32 -8.06 -0.51
C ASP A 160 -3.79 -7.08 0.57
N ALA A 161 -4.72 -6.17 0.24
CA ALA A 161 -5.29 -5.24 1.19
C ALA A 161 -6.05 -5.96 2.31
N GLU A 162 -6.86 -6.97 1.95
CA GLU A 162 -7.59 -7.80 2.91
C GLU A 162 -6.62 -8.62 3.78
N ARG A 163 -5.59 -9.22 3.18
CA ARG A 163 -4.57 -9.99 3.91
C ARG A 163 -3.70 -9.16 4.85
N LEU A 164 -3.50 -7.88 4.59
CA LEU A 164 -2.58 -7.05 5.38
C LEU A 164 -3.27 -6.13 6.37
N TYR A 165 -4.41 -5.55 5.97
CA TYR A 165 -4.96 -4.35 6.60
C TYR A 165 -6.42 -4.50 7.03
N ASP A 166 -7.11 -5.58 6.67
CA ASP A 166 -8.48 -5.84 7.13
C ASP A 166 -8.45 -6.73 8.38
N VAL A 167 -8.01 -6.14 9.49
CA VAL A 167 -7.80 -6.79 10.81
C VAL A 167 -8.68 -6.20 11.90
#